data_AF-M3HFB6-F1
#
_entry.id   AF-M3HFB6-F1
#
_cell.length_a   1.000
_cell.length_b   1.000
_cell.length_c   1.000
_cell.angle_alpha   90.00
_cell.angle_beta   90.00
_cell.angle_gamma   90.00
#
_symmetry.space_group_name_H-M   'P 1'
#
loop_
_entity.id
_entity.type
_entity.pdbx_description
1 polymer ?
#
loop_
_entity_poly.entity_id
_entity_poly.type
_entity_poly.pdbx_seq_one_letter_code
_entity_poly.pdbx_strand_id
1 'polypeptide(L)'
;MEQILRLESKLNVGLKKIAKEFPKAVKNCRVLGAVGVLELEVGKASGYHYPGNKILKKKFLEKGVLLRPLGNVIYLTPPYNIENSSLEKIFSAIRETLSEISFGN
;
A
#
# COMPACT_ATOMS: atom_id res chain seq x y z
N MET A 1 -19.58 1.22 13.99
CA MET A 1 -19.01 2.56 13.69
C MET A 1 -17.58 2.70 14.23
N GLU A 2 -17.33 2.42 15.51
CA GLU A 2 -16.00 2.60 16.14
C GLU A 2 -14.82 1.92 15.41
N GLN A 3 -15.00 0.66 14.96
CA GLN A 3 -13.93 -0.06 14.25
C GLN A 3 -13.55 0.58 12.91
N ILE A 4 -14.52 1.16 12.21
CA ILE A 4 -14.28 1.86 10.94
C ILE A 4 -13.47 3.13 11.19
N LEU A 5 -13.84 3.93 12.19
CA LEU A 5 -13.11 5.14 12.56
C LEU A 5 -11.68 4.83 13.03
N ARG A 6 -11.51 3.77 13.82
CA ARG A 6 -10.19 3.27 14.23
C ARG A 6 -9.33 2.91 13.01
N LEU A 7 -9.88 2.10 12.08
CA LEU A 7 -9.13 1.68 10.89
C LEU A 7 -8.84 2.84 9.95
N GLU A 8 -9.79 3.73 9.75
CA GLU A 8 -9.59 4.94 8.96
C GLU A 8 -8.45 5.79 9.50
N SER A 9 -8.41 6.00 10.82
CA SER A 9 -7.31 6.72 11.48
C SER A 9 -5.97 6.01 11.28
N LYS A 10 -5.91 4.69 11.52
CA LYS A 10 -4.68 3.90 11.37
C LYS A 10 -4.19 3.84 9.92
N LEU A 11 -5.08 3.63 8.95
CA LEU A 11 -4.76 3.65 7.53
C LEU A 11 -4.28 5.03 7.10
N ASN A 12 -4.94 6.11 7.56
CA ASN A 12 -4.52 7.47 7.26
C ASN A 12 -3.09 7.73 7.76
N VAL A 13 -2.81 7.42 9.03
CA VAL A 13 -1.49 7.63 9.62
C VAL A 13 -0.44 6.77 8.92
N GLY A 14 -0.71 5.48 8.74
CA GLY A 14 0.23 4.53 8.14
C GLY A 14 0.57 4.87 6.69
N LEU A 15 -0.44 5.10 5.85
CA LEU A 15 -0.23 5.39 4.43
C LEU A 15 0.38 6.78 4.21
N LYS A 16 -0.04 7.80 4.97
CA LYS A 16 0.59 9.14 4.88
C LYS A 16 2.05 9.10 5.32
N LYS A 17 2.39 8.31 6.33
CA LYS A 17 3.79 8.12 6.76
C LYS A 17 4.62 7.50 5.63
N ILE A 18 4.12 6.44 4.98
CA ILE A 18 4.77 5.82 3.83
C ILE A 18 4.93 6.83 2.68
N ALA A 19 3.88 7.59 2.35
CA ALA A 19 3.94 8.61 1.30
C ALA A 19 5.01 9.67 1.56
N LYS A 20 5.20 10.07 2.82
CA LYS A 20 6.25 11.02 3.22
C LYS A 20 7.66 10.41 3.18
N GLU A 21 7.79 9.14 3.51
CA GLU A 21 9.08 8.41 3.45
C GLU A 21 9.52 8.15 2.00
N PHE A 22 8.57 7.95 1.08
CA PHE A 22 8.81 7.58 -0.31
C PHE A 22 8.17 8.56 -1.32
N PRO A 23 8.50 9.87 -1.28
CA PRO A 23 7.81 10.90 -2.07
C PRO A 23 8.00 10.77 -3.58
N LYS A 24 9.07 10.09 -4.03
CA LYS A 24 9.32 9.80 -5.46
C LYS A 24 8.60 8.55 -5.96
N ALA A 25 8.21 7.67 -5.06
CA ALA A 25 7.60 6.37 -5.37
C ALA A 25 6.08 6.39 -5.16
N VAL A 26 5.56 7.34 -4.39
CA VAL A 26 4.14 7.49 -4.09
C VAL A 26 3.60 8.75 -4.76
N LYS A 27 2.68 8.57 -5.70
CA LYS A 27 1.99 9.65 -6.39
C LYS A 27 0.83 10.21 -5.56
N ASN A 28 0.06 9.33 -4.93
CA ASN A 28 -1.09 9.74 -4.13
C ASN A 28 -1.41 8.70 -3.04
N CYS A 29 -1.97 9.16 -1.91
CA CYS A 29 -2.53 8.29 -0.89
C CYS A 29 -3.90 8.81 -0.45
N ARG A 30 -4.89 7.91 -0.32
CA ARG A 30 -6.24 8.26 0.11
C ARG A 30 -6.84 7.15 0.95
N VAL A 31 -7.70 7.53 1.88
CA VAL A 31 -8.39 6.61 2.79
C VAL A 31 -9.84 7.05 2.90
N LEU A 32 -10.75 6.09 2.89
CA LEU A 32 -12.17 6.29 3.16
C LEU A 32 -12.66 5.13 4.02
N GLY A 33 -13.01 5.41 5.28
CA GLY A 33 -13.37 4.36 6.24
C GLY A 33 -12.27 3.30 6.35
N ALA A 34 -12.64 2.03 6.22
CA ALA A 34 -11.71 0.90 6.31
C ALA A 34 -11.00 0.56 4.98
N VAL A 35 -11.02 1.44 3.99
CA VAL A 35 -10.35 1.25 2.70
C VAL A 35 -9.22 2.25 2.55
N GLY A 36 -8.01 1.73 2.32
CA GLY A 36 -6.82 2.52 2.04
C GLY A 36 -6.33 2.30 0.61
N VAL A 37 -5.86 3.36 -0.03
CA VAL A 37 -5.31 3.31 -1.39
C VAL A 37 -3.99 4.06 -1.45
N LEU A 38 -2.98 3.40 -2.00
CA LEU A 38 -1.68 3.96 -2.30
C LEU A 38 -1.41 3.84 -3.80
N GLU A 39 -1.36 4.96 -4.50
CA GLU A 39 -1.03 5.04 -5.91
C GLU A 39 0.47 5.30 -6.08
N LEU A 40 1.14 4.40 -6.78
CA LEU A 40 2.58 4.47 -7.00
C LEU A 40 2.89 5.36 -8.22
N GLU A 41 3.98 6.10 -8.11
CA GLU A 41 4.56 6.80 -9.25
C GLU A 41 5.39 5.81 -10.06
N VAL A 42 5.00 5.60 -11.32
CA VAL A 42 5.59 4.60 -12.22
C VAL A 42 5.92 5.20 -13.59
N GLY A 43 5.94 6.53 -13.69
CA GLY A 43 6.26 7.27 -14.91
C GLY A 43 5.30 6.93 -16.05
N LYS A 44 5.86 6.74 -17.25
CA LYS A 44 5.09 6.47 -18.48
C LYS A 44 4.36 5.12 -18.47
N ALA A 45 4.70 4.21 -17.56
CA ALA A 45 4.09 2.88 -17.45
C ALA A 45 2.92 2.84 -16.45
N SER A 46 2.12 3.89 -16.34
CA SER A 46 1.01 4.00 -15.37
C SER A 46 -0.28 3.28 -15.79
N GLY A 47 -1.15 2.99 -14.82
CA GLY A 47 -2.46 2.38 -15.04
C GLY A 47 -2.50 0.85 -14.94
N TYR A 48 -3.61 0.25 -15.38
CA TYR A 48 -3.92 -1.19 -15.22
C TYR A 48 -2.89 -2.12 -15.87
N HIS A 49 -2.21 -1.65 -16.92
CA HIS A 49 -1.19 -2.40 -17.65
C HIS A 49 0.22 -2.28 -17.05
N TYR A 50 0.40 -1.62 -15.89
CA TYR A 50 1.70 -1.58 -15.23
C TYR A 50 2.20 -3.01 -14.94
N PRO A 51 3.29 -3.46 -15.58
CA PRO A 51 3.75 -4.85 -15.48
C PRO A 51 4.33 -5.19 -14.10
N GLY A 52 4.65 -4.17 -13.29
CA GLY A 52 5.18 -4.35 -11.95
C GLY A 52 4.15 -4.84 -10.93
N ASN A 53 2.85 -4.92 -11.28
CA ASN A 53 1.82 -5.47 -10.39
C ASN A 53 2.12 -6.91 -9.94
N LYS A 54 2.66 -7.75 -10.84
CA LYS A 54 3.07 -9.14 -10.53
C LYS A 54 4.27 -9.18 -9.60
N ILE A 55 5.22 -8.26 -9.79
CA ILE A 55 6.41 -8.12 -8.94
C ILE A 55 6.00 -7.69 -7.54
N LEU A 56 5.19 -6.64 -7.42
CA LEU A 56 4.63 -6.17 -6.16
C LEU A 56 3.88 -7.29 -5.43
N LYS A 57 2.97 -7.99 -6.12
CA LYS A 57 2.24 -9.13 -5.54
C LYS A 57 3.19 -10.21 -5.01
N LYS A 58 4.21 -10.59 -5.79
CA LYS A 58 5.21 -11.58 -5.38
C LYS A 58 5.97 -11.12 -4.14
N LYS A 59 6.44 -9.87 -4.11
CA LYS A 59 7.16 -9.27 -2.98
C LYS A 59 6.32 -9.23 -1.69
N PHE A 60 5.03 -8.91 -1.79
CA PHE A 60 4.14 -8.94 -0.62
C PHE A 60 3.94 -10.37 -0.12
N LEU A 61 3.75 -11.33 -1.03
CA LEU A 61 3.61 -12.75 -0.66
C LEU A 61 4.87 -13.30 0.03
N GLU A 62 6.06 -12.97 -0.46
CA GLU A 62 7.34 -13.33 0.18
C GLU A 62 7.44 -12.80 1.62
N LYS A 63 6.82 -11.64 1.90
CA LYS A 63 6.74 -11.02 3.23
C LYS A 63 5.55 -11.52 4.06
N GLY A 64 4.84 -12.54 3.58
CA GLY A 64 3.67 -13.13 4.24
C GLY A 64 2.48 -12.17 4.32
N VAL A 65 2.32 -11.29 3.32
CA VAL A 65 1.23 -10.32 3.20
C VAL A 65 0.50 -10.54 1.87
N LEU A 66 -0.79 -10.89 1.93
CA LEU A 66 -1.61 -11.07 0.74
C LEU A 66 -2.24 -9.73 0.32
N LEU A 67 -1.51 -8.95 -0.46
CA LEU A 67 -2.05 -7.77 -1.15
C LEU A 67 -2.19 -8.06 -2.64
N ARG A 68 -3.28 -7.54 -3.24
CA ARG A 68 -3.52 -7.64 -4.69
C ARG A 68 -3.48 -6.24 -5.32
N PRO A 69 -2.33 -5.82 -5.86
CA PRO A 69 -2.23 -4.58 -6.62
C PRO A 69 -3.05 -4.65 -7.91
N LEU A 70 -3.57 -3.52 -8.34
CA LEU A 70 -4.22 -3.33 -9.63
C LEU A 70 -3.46 -2.26 -10.39
N GLY A 71 -2.70 -2.65 -11.41
CA GLY A 71 -1.74 -1.75 -12.05
C GLY A 71 -0.71 -1.21 -11.05
N ASN A 72 -0.56 0.11 -11.00
CA ASN A 72 0.29 0.83 -10.05
C ASN A 72 -0.40 1.20 -8.72
N VAL A 73 -1.57 0.64 -8.43
CA VAL A 73 -2.34 0.96 -7.22
C VAL A 73 -2.34 -0.21 -6.25
N ILE A 74 -1.93 0.05 -5.01
CA ILE A 74 -2.02 -0.87 -3.88
C ILE A 74 -3.29 -0.54 -3.10
N TYR A 75 -4.19 -1.52 -3.00
CA TYR A 75 -5.42 -1.43 -2.22
C TYR A 75 -5.29 -2.17 -0.90
N LEU A 76 -5.74 -1.55 0.18
CA LEU A 76 -5.83 -2.12 1.50
C LEU A 76 -7.30 -2.16 1.92
N THR A 77 -7.83 -3.37 2.10
CA THR A 77 -9.17 -3.63 2.60
C THR A 77 -9.09 -4.63 3.75
N PRO A 78 -8.45 -4.26 4.88
CA PRO A 78 -8.27 -5.19 6.00
C PRO A 78 -9.63 -5.55 6.63
N PRO A 79 -9.74 -6.74 7.26
CA PRO A 79 -10.93 -7.09 8.02
C PRO A 79 -11.09 -6.15 9.23
N TYR A 80 -12.32 -5.91 9.66
CA TYR A 80 -12.60 -4.91 10.70
C TYR A 80 -11.99 -5.26 12.07
N ASN A 81 -11.80 -6.54 12.34
CA ASN A 81 -11.17 -7.08 13.54
C ASN A 81 -9.65 -7.28 13.40
N ILE A 82 -9.00 -6.75 12.35
CA ILE A 82 -7.55 -6.89 12.18
C ILE A 82 -6.81 -6.34 13.41
N GLU A 83 -5.80 -7.07 13.87
CA GLU A 83 -4.92 -6.62 14.94
C GLU A 83 -3.99 -5.49 14.46
N ASN A 84 -3.60 -4.61 15.39
CA ASN A 84 -2.68 -3.54 15.07
C ASN A 84 -1.32 -4.09 14.59
N SER A 85 -0.84 -5.19 15.19
CA SER A 85 0.38 -5.91 14.77
C SER A 85 0.35 -6.34 13.31
N SER A 86 -0.78 -6.89 12.87
CA SER A 86 -1.00 -7.34 11.49
C SER A 86 -1.08 -6.16 10.53
N LEU A 87 -1.71 -5.06 10.93
CA LEU A 87 -1.76 -3.84 10.13
C LEU A 87 -0.36 -3.21 9.98
N GLU A 88 0.44 -3.17 11.05
CA GLU A 88 1.83 -2.72 10.99
C GLU A 88 2.69 -3.63 10.09
N LYS A 89 2.47 -4.95 10.12
CA LYS A 89 3.14 -5.88 9.19
C LYS A 89 2.83 -5.54 7.73
N ILE A 90 1.58 -5.19 7.41
CA ILE A 90 1.21 -4.75 6.07
C ILE A 90 1.98 -3.48 5.70
N PHE A 91 2.05 -2.49 6.61
CA PHE A 91 2.81 -1.26 6.35
C PHE A 91 4.31 -1.51 6.19
N SER A 92 4.91 -2.38 7.00
CA SER A 92 6.33 -2.78 6.84
C SER A 92 6.56 -3.42 5.49
N ALA A 93 5.70 -4.35 5.08
CA ALA A 93 5.84 -5.02 3.80
C ALA A 93 5.75 -4.06 2.61
N ILE A 94 4.90 -3.02 2.70
CA ILE A 94 4.86 -1.94 1.72
C ILE A 94 6.18 -1.18 1.70
N ARG A 95 6.67 -0.68 2.85
CA ARG A 95 7.92 0.09 2.93
C ARG A 95 9.12 -0.68 2.37
N GLU A 96 9.30 -1.91 2.83
CA GLU A 96 10.40 -2.77 2.38
C GLU A 96 10.31 -3.02 0.87
N THR A 97 9.11 -3.29 0.35
CA THR A 97 8.92 -3.48 -1.09
C THR A 97 9.24 -2.21 -1.87
N LEU A 98 8.86 -1.02 -1.39
CA LEU A 98 9.20 0.27 -2.02
C LEU A 98 10.69 0.57 -1.97
N SER A 99 11.42 0.14 -0.93
CA SER A 99 12.87 0.25 -0.83
C SER A 99 13.61 -0.71 -1.77
N GLU A 100 13.04 -1.89 -2.03
CA GLU A 100 13.66 -2.92 -2.88
C GLU A 100 13.47 -2.67 -4.37
N ILE A 101 12.40 -1.99 -4.76
CA ILE A 101 12.08 -1.75 -6.17
C ILE A 101 12.53 -0.36 -6.61
N SER A 102 13.30 -0.32 -7.69
CA SER A 102 13.59 0.92 -8.38
C SER A 102 12.42 1.22 -9.33
N PHE A 103 11.69 2.29 -9.06
CA PHE A 103 10.72 2.84 -10.01
C PHE A 103 11.53 3.62 -11.04
N GLY A 104 11.46 3.19 -12.31
CA GLY A 104 12.32 3.68 -13.39
C GLY A 104 12.32 5.20 -13.51
N ASN A 105 13.53 5.75 -13.66
CA ASN A 105 13.78 7.16 -14.01
C ASN A 105 13.11 7.56 -15.32
#